data_AF-A0A7C2NY97-F1
#
_entry.id   AF-A0A7C2NY97-F1
#
_cell.length_a   1.000
_cell.length_b   1.000
_cell.length_c   1.000
_cell.angle_alpha   90.00
_cell.angle_beta   90.00
_cell.angle_gamma   90.00
#
_symmetry.space_group_name_H-M   'P 1'
#
loop_
_entity.id
_entity.type
_entity.pdbx_description
1 polymer ?
#
loop_
_entity_poly.entity_id
_entity_poly.type
_entity_poly.pdbx_seq_one_letter_code
_entity_poly.pdbx_strand_id
1 'polypeptide(L)'
;MSIAETLDTADFAKVAGPLLKEYVQKITRTRERFRELLHETEDYESKAFNNQGEIGAQVRRDLIVAEIKAARVFVRAVERLAQRVSQFLEHEAPTLPARMEIELRLADLEQASEALTREAEALETWVSSH
;
A
#
# COMPACT_ATOMS: atom_id res chain seq x y z
N MET A 1 6.98 25.89 -20.70
CA MET A 1 5.69 25.55 -20.10
C MET A 1 5.50 24.06 -20.24
N SER A 2 5.61 23.35 -19.13
CA SER A 2 5.46 21.88 -19.09
C SER A 2 3.97 21.54 -19.01
N ILE A 3 3.54 20.43 -19.61
CA ILE A 3 2.16 19.91 -19.54
C ILE A 3 1.71 19.69 -18.08
N ALA A 4 2.65 19.72 -17.12
CA ALA A 4 2.40 19.70 -15.68
C ALA A 4 1.83 21.01 -15.08
N GLU A 5 1.76 22.12 -15.82
CA GLU A 5 1.38 23.45 -15.29
C GLU A 5 -0.10 23.84 -15.51
N THR A 6 -0.94 22.97 -16.07
CA THR A 6 -2.37 23.27 -16.30
C THR A 6 -3.26 22.07 -16.01
N LEU A 7 -3.27 21.58 -14.78
CA LEU A 7 -4.50 21.04 -14.22
C LEU A 7 -5.12 22.19 -13.44
N ASP A 8 -6.23 22.72 -13.94
CA ASP A 8 -7.01 23.72 -13.23
C ASP A 8 -7.40 23.15 -11.85
N THR A 9 -7.49 23.99 -10.83
CA THR A 9 -7.80 23.61 -9.44
C THR A 9 -9.05 22.71 -9.35
N ALA A 10 -10.03 22.97 -10.21
CA ALA A 10 -11.25 22.18 -10.34
C ALA A 10 -11.01 20.75 -10.85
N ASP A 11 -9.96 20.51 -11.64
CA ASP A 11 -9.66 19.19 -12.20
C ASP A 11 -8.82 18.35 -11.25
N PHE A 12 -7.92 18.97 -10.47
CA PHE A 12 -7.19 18.23 -9.43
C PHE A 12 -8.14 17.68 -8.34
N ALA A 13 -9.11 18.49 -7.87
CA ALA A 13 -10.07 18.04 -6.87
C ALA A 13 -10.95 16.87 -7.37
N LYS A 14 -11.32 16.87 -8.65
CA LYS A 14 -12.07 15.76 -9.29
C LYS A 14 -11.26 14.47 -9.41
N VAL A 15 -9.94 14.56 -9.52
CA VAL A 15 -9.05 13.40 -9.68
C VAL A 15 -8.54 12.89 -8.34
N ALA A 16 -8.29 13.77 -7.37
CA ALA A 16 -7.70 13.43 -6.08
C ALA A 16 -8.55 12.42 -5.30
N GLY A 17 -9.84 12.68 -5.11
CA GLY A 17 -10.74 11.77 -4.38
C GLY A 17 -10.76 10.33 -4.94
N PRO A 18 -11.05 10.15 -6.24
CA PRO A 18 -10.99 8.83 -6.88
C PRO A 18 -9.62 8.15 -6.80
N LEU A 19 -8.54 8.91 -6.99
CA LEU A 19 -7.18 8.40 -6.95
C LEU A 19 -6.80 7.89 -5.56
N LEU A 20 -7.11 8.66 -4.50
CA LEU A 20 -6.90 8.26 -3.11
C LEU A 20 -7.67 6.98 -2.79
N LYS A 21 -8.93 6.89 -3.23
CA LYS A 21 -9.77 5.68 -3.07
C LYS A 21 -9.16 4.47 -3.79
N GLU A 22 -8.65 4.63 -5.01
CA GLU A 22 -7.97 3.55 -5.73
C GLU A 22 -6.74 3.05 -4.97
N TYR A 23 -5.95 3.96 -4.38
CA TYR A 23 -4.80 3.57 -3.59
C TYR A 23 -5.16 2.84 -2.30
N VAL A 24 -6.22 3.26 -1.59
CA VAL A 24 -6.76 2.50 -0.44
C VAL A 24 -7.11 1.07 -0.87
N GLN A 25 -7.79 0.90 -2.01
CA GLN A 25 -8.14 -0.44 -2.51
C GLN A 25 -6.91 -1.27 -2.87
N LYS A 26 -5.89 -0.67 -3.49
CA LYS A 26 -4.63 -1.35 -3.79
C LYS A 26 -3.91 -1.79 -2.51
N ILE A 27 -3.86 -0.92 -1.50
CA ILE A 27 -3.29 -1.25 -0.18
C ILE A 27 -4.03 -2.45 0.43
N THR A 28 -5.36 -2.43 0.46
CA THR A 28 -6.17 -3.54 1.00
C THR A 28 -5.87 -4.86 0.27
N ARG A 29 -5.76 -4.84 -1.06
CA ARG A 29 -5.41 -6.04 -1.84
C ARG A 29 -3.99 -6.55 -1.54
N THR A 30 -3.02 -5.65 -1.37
CA THR A 30 -1.66 -6.05 -0.98
C THR A 30 -1.65 -6.72 0.40
N ARG A 31 -2.44 -6.21 1.34
CA ARG A 31 -2.63 -6.83 2.67
C ARG A 31 -3.28 -8.21 2.59
N GLU A 32 -4.28 -8.39 1.74
CA GLU A 32 -4.87 -9.71 1.49
C GLU A 32 -3.84 -10.67 0.91
N ARG A 33 -3.05 -10.22 -0.06
CA ARG A 33 -1.96 -11.00 -0.67
C ARG A 33 -0.91 -11.43 0.35
N PHE A 34 -0.57 -10.57 1.29
CA PHE A 34 0.33 -10.89 2.41
C PHE A 34 -0.20 -12.05 3.25
N ARG A 35 -1.50 -12.04 3.59
CA ARG A 35 -2.12 -13.13 4.36
C ARG A 35 -2.17 -14.44 3.58
N GLU A 36 -2.50 -14.38 2.30
CA GLU A 36 -2.48 -15.55 1.41
C GLU A 36 -1.09 -16.19 1.35
N LEU A 37 -0.05 -15.39 1.10
CA LEU A 37 1.32 -15.87 1.00
C LEU A 37 1.82 -16.48 2.32
N LEU A 38 1.48 -15.87 3.45
CA LEU A 38 1.82 -16.43 4.76
C LEU A 38 1.16 -17.80 4.96
N HIS A 39 -0.17 -17.88 4.77
CA HIS A 39 -0.90 -19.13 4.94
C HIS A 39 -0.42 -20.23 3.98
N GLU A 40 -0.17 -19.90 2.71
CA GLU A 40 0.40 -20.85 1.74
C GLU A 40 1.79 -21.34 2.14
N THR A 41 2.59 -20.48 2.77
CA THR A 41 3.94 -20.84 3.22
C THR A 41 3.90 -21.70 4.47
N GLU A 42 3.07 -21.37 5.46
CA GLU A 42 2.84 -22.18 6.66
C GLU A 42 2.29 -23.58 6.33
N ASP A 43 1.30 -23.66 5.43
CA ASP A 43 0.74 -24.94 4.96
C ASP A 43 1.79 -25.77 4.21
N TYR A 44 2.63 -25.12 3.41
CA TYR A 44 3.74 -25.79 2.73
C TYR A 44 4.78 -26.31 3.72
N GLU A 45 5.27 -25.48 4.65
CA GLU A 45 6.25 -25.87 5.66
C GLU A 45 5.74 -27.03 6.52
N SER A 46 4.45 -27.03 6.88
CA SER A 46 3.80 -28.13 7.61
C SER A 46 3.83 -29.46 6.81
N LYS A 47 3.56 -29.40 5.50
CA LYS A 47 3.49 -30.60 4.63
C LYS A 47 4.86 -31.08 4.16
N ALA A 48 5.84 -30.19 4.06
CA ALA A 48 7.14 -30.45 3.45
C ALA A 48 8.14 -31.17 4.39
N PHE A 49 7.75 -31.40 5.65
CA PHE A 49 8.49 -32.16 6.66
C PHE A 49 8.78 -33.63 6.26
N ASN A 50 8.28 -34.11 5.10
CA ASN A 50 8.31 -35.51 4.68
C ASN A 50 9.13 -35.85 3.41
N ASN A 51 10.14 -35.03 3.02
CA ASN A 51 11.28 -35.32 2.09
C ASN A 51 11.42 -34.33 0.90
N GLN A 52 12.31 -33.31 1.02
CA GLN A 52 12.70 -32.26 0.02
C GLN A 52 12.19 -30.82 0.30
N GLY A 53 11.76 -30.51 1.53
CA GLY A 53 11.04 -29.27 1.87
C GLY A 53 11.84 -27.96 2.00
N GLU A 54 13.14 -27.98 2.29
CA GLU A 54 13.90 -26.76 2.62
C GLU A 54 13.99 -25.76 1.46
N ILE A 55 14.26 -26.22 0.23
CA ILE A 55 14.41 -25.32 -0.93
C ILE A 55 13.06 -24.68 -1.29
N GLY A 56 11.97 -25.44 -1.23
CA GLY A 56 10.63 -24.92 -1.53
C GLY A 56 10.14 -23.92 -0.49
N ALA A 57 10.45 -24.16 0.80
CA ALA A 57 10.17 -23.22 1.88
C ALA A 57 10.97 -21.93 1.69
N GLN A 58 12.26 -22.05 1.34
CA GLN A 58 13.09 -20.88 1.09
C GLN A 58 12.59 -20.03 -0.08
N VAL A 59 12.21 -20.62 -1.21
CA VAL A 59 11.66 -19.88 -2.36
C VAL A 59 10.39 -19.11 -1.99
N ARG A 60 9.53 -19.69 -1.14
CA ARG A 60 8.31 -19.02 -0.66
C ARG A 60 8.62 -17.88 0.30
N ARG A 61 9.59 -18.04 1.20
CA ARG A 61 10.09 -16.95 2.05
C ARG A 61 10.69 -15.81 1.22
N ASP A 62 11.46 -16.13 0.19
CA ASP A 62 12.02 -15.13 -0.73
C ASP A 62 10.92 -14.35 -1.47
N LEU A 63 9.82 -15.01 -1.86
CA LEU A 63 8.63 -14.36 -2.43
C LEU A 63 7.99 -13.38 -1.44
N ILE A 64 7.83 -13.77 -0.17
CA ILE A 64 7.33 -12.87 0.88
C ILE A 64 8.24 -11.64 1.01
N VAL A 65 9.56 -11.83 1.03
CA VAL A 65 10.53 -10.72 1.10
C VAL A 65 10.41 -9.78 -0.10
N ALA A 66 10.22 -10.31 -1.31
CA ALA A 66 10.04 -9.50 -2.51
C ALA A 66 8.77 -8.65 -2.44
N GLU A 67 7.67 -9.23 -1.97
CA GLU A 67 6.37 -8.56 -1.82
C GLU A 67 6.42 -7.47 -0.73
N ILE A 68 7.12 -7.71 0.38
CA ILE A 68 7.40 -6.69 1.41
C ILE A 68 8.15 -5.50 0.81
N LYS A 69 9.20 -5.75 0.01
CA LYS A 69 9.98 -4.68 -0.65
C LYS A 69 9.10 -3.88 -1.61
N ALA A 70 8.27 -4.55 -2.40
CA ALA A 70 7.33 -3.90 -3.31
C ALA A 70 6.32 -3.02 -2.55
N ALA A 71 5.75 -3.54 -1.46
CA ALA A 71 4.83 -2.80 -0.61
C ALA A 71 5.48 -1.55 0.01
N ARG A 72 6.72 -1.62 0.49
CA ARG A 72 7.46 -0.45 1.02
C ARG A 72 7.65 0.63 -0.03
N VAL A 73 8.01 0.26 -1.26
CA VAL A 73 8.15 1.21 -2.38
C VAL A 73 6.80 1.85 -2.69
N PHE A 74 5.74 1.05 -2.69
CA PHE A 74 4.38 1.52 -2.92
C PHE A 74 3.89 2.50 -1.84
N VAL A 75 4.04 2.17 -0.55
CA VAL A 75 3.69 3.06 0.57
C VAL A 75 4.41 4.41 0.45
N ARG A 76 5.71 4.42 0.15
CA ARG A 76 6.47 5.67 -0.07
C ARG A 76 5.92 6.50 -1.23
N ALA A 77 5.42 5.86 -2.29
CA ALA A 77 4.79 6.56 -3.41
C ALA A 77 3.44 7.17 -2.99
N VAL A 78 2.67 6.43 -2.19
CA VAL A 78 1.39 6.86 -1.62
C VAL A 78 1.58 8.05 -0.66
N GLU A 79 2.56 8.00 0.23
CA GLU A 79 2.89 9.11 1.15
C GLU A 79 3.24 10.40 0.39
N ARG A 80 4.05 10.29 -0.68
CA ARG A 80 4.37 11.44 -1.55
C ARG A 80 3.13 12.01 -2.22
N LEU A 81 2.20 11.17 -2.63
CA LEU A 81 0.93 11.64 -3.18
C LEU A 81 0.09 12.34 -2.13
N ALA A 82 -0.06 11.74 -0.95
CA ALA A 82 -0.81 12.32 0.16
C ALA A 82 -0.27 13.72 0.50
N GLN A 83 1.05 13.87 0.59
CA GLN A 83 1.68 15.17 0.83
C GLN A 83 1.36 16.20 -0.27
N ARG A 84 1.39 15.81 -1.55
CA ARG A 84 1.03 16.71 -2.66
C ARG A 84 -0.45 17.12 -2.59
N VAL A 85 -1.34 16.20 -2.23
CA VAL A 85 -2.77 16.51 -2.06
C VAL A 85 -2.99 17.43 -0.87
N SER A 86 -2.31 17.22 0.25
CA SER A 86 -2.39 18.13 1.41
C SER A 86 -1.91 19.54 1.06
N GLN A 87 -0.80 19.67 0.35
CA GLN A 87 -0.32 20.98 -0.15
C GLN A 87 -1.34 21.66 -1.08
N PHE A 88 -2.00 20.88 -1.94
CA PHE A 88 -3.08 21.41 -2.77
C PHE A 88 -4.24 21.97 -1.92
N LEU A 89 -4.64 21.28 -0.85
CA LEU A 89 -5.72 21.76 0.03
C LEU A 89 -5.35 23.01 0.85
N GLU A 90 -4.06 23.27 1.06
CA GLU A 90 -3.55 24.47 1.74
C GLU A 90 -3.49 25.69 0.81
N HIS A 91 -3.12 25.48 -0.45
CA HIS A 91 -2.88 26.57 -1.41
C HIS A 91 -4.06 26.86 -2.33
N GLU A 92 -4.90 25.86 -2.59
CA GLU A 92 -6.05 25.98 -3.47
C GLU A 92 -7.35 26.02 -2.67
N ALA A 93 -8.37 26.68 -3.22
CA ALA A 93 -9.68 26.84 -2.58
C ALA A 93 -10.75 25.95 -3.26
N PRO A 94 -10.67 24.61 -3.13
CA PRO A 94 -11.75 23.74 -3.60
C PRO A 94 -13.04 24.05 -2.82
N THR A 95 -14.18 23.66 -3.38
CA THR A 95 -15.46 23.78 -2.68
C THR A 95 -15.42 22.97 -1.38
N LEU A 96 -16.10 23.45 -0.34
CA LEU A 96 -16.13 22.78 0.97
C LEU A 96 -16.50 21.27 0.88
N PRO A 97 -17.50 20.85 0.08
CA PRO A 97 -17.80 19.43 -0.08
C PRO A 97 -16.63 18.61 -0.68
N ALA A 98 -15.95 19.15 -1.70
CA ALA A 98 -14.81 18.48 -2.33
C ALA A 98 -13.63 18.39 -1.37
N ARG A 99 -13.38 19.45 -0.59
CA ARG A 99 -12.36 19.45 0.47
C ARG A 99 -12.61 18.35 1.50
N MET A 100 -13.82 18.28 2.05
CA MET A 100 -14.18 17.28 3.06
C MET A 100 -14.04 15.85 2.52
N GLU A 101 -14.42 15.61 1.26
CA GLU A 101 -14.24 14.30 0.64
C GLU A 101 -12.75 13.94 0.55
N ILE A 102 -11.90 14.86 0.09
CA ILE A 102 -10.46 14.61 -0.05
C ILE A 102 -9.81 14.37 1.33
N GLU A 103 -10.15 15.18 2.35
CA GLU A 103 -9.63 15.01 3.71
C GLU A 103 -10.02 13.65 4.30
N LEU A 104 -11.27 13.21 4.10
CA LEU A 104 -11.71 11.88 4.52
C LEU A 104 -10.91 10.77 3.82
N ARG A 105 -10.67 10.91 2.51
CA ARG A 105 -9.90 9.92 1.73
C ARG A 105 -8.42 9.91 2.09
N LEU A 106 -7.85 11.05 2.46
CA LEU A 106 -6.48 11.11 2.98
C LEU A 106 -6.37 10.35 4.30
N ALA A 107 -7.32 10.54 5.22
CA ALA A 107 -7.35 9.79 6.47
C ALA A 107 -7.48 8.27 6.23
N ASP A 108 -8.37 7.84 5.32
CA ASP A 108 -8.50 6.43 4.92
C ASP A 108 -7.16 5.87 4.40
N LEU A 109 -6.46 6.66 3.58
CA LEU A 109 -5.20 6.29 2.95
C LEU A 109 -4.04 6.19 3.95
N GLU A 110 -3.95 7.12 4.90
CA GLU A 110 -2.98 7.10 5.99
C GLU A 110 -3.17 5.85 6.85
N GLN A 111 -4.40 5.58 7.31
CA GLN A 111 -4.71 4.39 8.11
C GLN A 111 -4.40 3.09 7.35
N ALA A 112 -4.75 3.02 6.07
CA ALA A 112 -4.46 1.87 5.23
C ALA A 112 -2.94 1.65 5.10
N SER A 113 -2.18 2.73 4.86
CA SER A 113 -0.73 2.69 4.70
C SER A 113 -0.02 2.24 5.99
N GLU A 114 -0.42 2.76 7.14
CA GLU A 114 0.08 2.32 8.44
C GLU A 114 -0.22 0.84 8.71
N ALA A 115 -1.40 0.37 8.33
CA ALA A 115 -1.76 -1.03 8.48
C ALA A 115 -0.91 -1.94 7.58
N LEU A 116 -0.65 -1.54 6.34
CA LEU A 116 0.22 -2.28 5.43
C LEU A 116 1.68 -2.30 5.91
N THR A 117 2.19 -1.18 6.44
CA THR A 117 3.53 -1.12 7.04
C THR A 117 3.66 -2.09 8.20
N ARG A 118 2.70 -2.09 9.13
CA ARG A 118 2.69 -3.03 10.27
C ARG A 118 2.64 -4.50 9.83
N GLU A 119 1.83 -4.82 8.83
CA GLU A 119 1.77 -6.19 8.30
C GLU A 119 3.07 -6.59 7.60
N ALA A 120 3.69 -5.68 6.85
CA ALA A 120 4.99 -5.91 6.24
C ALA A 120 6.09 -6.17 7.29
N GLU A 121 6.11 -5.43 8.39
CA GLU A 121 7.03 -5.63 9.51
C GLU A 121 6.79 -6.97 10.23
N ALA A 122 5.53 -7.34 10.42
CA ALA A 122 5.17 -8.64 11.01
C ALA A 122 5.64 -9.80 10.13
N LEU A 123 5.44 -9.72 8.81
CA LEU A 123 5.93 -10.73 7.87
C LEU A 123 7.45 -10.79 7.81
N GLU A 124 8.14 -9.64 7.83
CA GLU A 124 9.60 -9.61 7.85
C GLU A 124 10.16 -10.27 9.12
N THR A 125 9.50 -10.05 10.26
CA THR A 125 9.83 -10.71 11.53
C THR A 125 9.61 -12.22 11.43
N TRP A 126 8.47 -12.65 10.88
CA TRP A 126 8.16 -14.07 10.67
C TRP A 126 9.18 -14.75 9.76
N VAL A 127 9.52 -14.14 8.62
CA VAL A 127 10.55 -14.68 7.69
C VAL A 127 11.91 -14.78 8.39
N SER A 128 12.24 -13.85 9.28
CA SER A 128 13.51 -13.87 10.00
C SER A 128 13.58 -14.94 11.11
N SER A 129 12.44 -15.50 11.51
CA SER A 129 12.37 -16.52 12.57
C SER A 129 12.13 -17.95 12.05
N HIS A 130 12.04 -18.16 10.74
CA HIS A 130 11.77 -19.45 10.07
C HIS A 130 12.80 -19.75 8.98
#